data_AF-A0A942B9R6-F1
#
_entry.id   AF-A0A942B9R6-F1
#
_cell.length_a   1.000
_cell.length_b   1.000
_cell.length_c   1.000
_cell.angle_alpha   90.00
_cell.angle_beta   90.00
_cell.angle_gamma   90.00
#
_symmetry.space_group_name_H-M   'P 1'
#
loop_
_entity.id
_entity.type
_entity.pdbx_description
1 polymer ?
#
loop_
_entity_poly.entity_id
_entity_poly.type
_entity_poly.pdbx_seq_one_letter_code
_entity_poly.pdbx_strand_id
1 'polypeptide(L)'
;MKKNPTTPKPPTKTKRQHPAGAGSWSKTAISAKTAVVVATGAVVTGLGVVAPANGPIPGSLDTLANGCSMTGNATPKQWEFSANMLKNRWEMPSADDNFNGDATIAVLASAPSDPKPSSPNSAPDSKVGKNEQGKAVTISEDQTAEIDGYIAYVKPGGVESCNCKSQDPQYMDTHIYVSPNLEHANQHDKQFCVIVEVTPRVRIEQVQSGHDWSTSTLVSTLKPGTHVHISGYLFDDQEHRPNSLVDSPNASNIWRASCWEIHPVTDIQIVGPSASSGGK
;
A
#
# COMPACT_ATOMS: atom_id res chain seq x y z
N MET A 1 -54.04 40.36 -15.80
CA MET A 1 -52.80 39.89 -16.46
C MET A 1 -51.90 39.26 -15.40
N LYS A 2 -51.78 37.93 -15.39
CA LYS A 2 -50.94 37.18 -14.43
C LYS A 2 -49.50 37.16 -14.94
N LYS A 3 -48.54 37.64 -14.14
CA LYS A 3 -47.10 37.52 -14.42
C LYS A 3 -46.57 36.21 -13.80
N ASN A 4 -46.02 35.33 -14.62
CA ASN A 4 -45.34 34.11 -14.18
C ASN A 4 -43.99 34.46 -13.51
N PRO A 5 -43.60 33.77 -12.43
CA PRO A 5 -42.26 33.89 -11.87
C PRO A 5 -41.27 33.01 -12.63
N THR A 6 -40.15 33.60 -13.00
CA THR A 6 -39.00 32.98 -13.66
C THR A 6 -38.25 32.04 -12.71
N THR A 7 -37.99 30.81 -13.17
CA THR A 7 -37.15 29.82 -12.49
C THR A 7 -35.65 30.18 -12.59
N PRO A 8 -34.83 29.90 -11.55
CA PRO A 8 -33.38 30.15 -11.60
C PRO A 8 -32.65 29.07 -12.42
N LYS A 9 -31.66 29.50 -13.20
CA LYS A 9 -30.77 28.67 -14.00
C LYS A 9 -29.69 28.02 -13.10
N PRO A 10 -29.32 26.73 -13.31
CA PRO A 10 -28.30 26.08 -12.49
C PRO A 10 -26.88 26.61 -12.81
N PRO A 11 -25.95 26.56 -11.84
CA PRO A 11 -24.59 27.07 -12.04
C PRO A 11 -23.78 26.18 -12.98
N THR A 12 -23.09 26.83 -13.91
CA THR A 12 -22.12 26.25 -14.83
C THR A 12 -20.91 25.69 -14.08
N LYS A 13 -20.62 24.40 -14.30
CA LYS A 13 -19.38 23.74 -13.86
C LYS A 13 -18.18 24.34 -14.59
N THR A 14 -17.30 25.02 -13.85
CA THR A 14 -15.98 25.44 -14.32
C THR A 14 -15.07 24.22 -14.45
N LYS A 15 -14.63 23.93 -15.68
CA LYS A 15 -13.54 22.98 -15.95
C LYS A 15 -12.25 23.53 -15.31
N ARG A 16 -11.67 22.81 -14.34
CA ARG A 16 -10.28 23.06 -13.92
C ARG A 16 -9.37 22.59 -15.06
N GLN A 17 -8.64 23.53 -15.64
CA GLN A 17 -7.49 23.24 -16.50
C GLN A 17 -6.31 22.85 -15.61
N HIS A 18 -5.62 21.76 -15.96
CA HIS A 18 -4.31 21.44 -15.39
C HIS A 18 -3.30 22.51 -15.82
N PRO A 19 -2.55 23.15 -14.92
CA PRO A 19 -1.42 23.95 -15.32
C PRO A 19 -0.26 23.03 -15.68
N ALA A 20 0.13 23.04 -16.96
CA ALA A 20 1.47 22.68 -17.37
C ALA A 20 2.44 23.72 -16.77
N GLY A 21 3.34 23.28 -15.91
CA GLY A 21 4.29 24.17 -15.26
C GLY A 21 5.45 23.40 -14.67
N ALA A 22 6.53 23.28 -15.46
CA ALA A 22 7.84 22.92 -14.97
C ALA A 22 8.26 23.94 -13.89
N GLY A 23 8.27 23.52 -12.64
CA GLY A 23 8.69 24.31 -11.48
C GLY A 23 10.02 23.80 -10.94
N SER A 24 11.02 24.66 -11.00
CA SER A 24 12.35 24.50 -10.41
C SER A 24 12.28 24.20 -8.91
N TRP A 25 12.86 23.08 -8.46
CA TRP A 25 12.91 22.69 -7.05
C TRP A 25 14.01 23.47 -6.31
N SER A 26 13.61 24.35 -5.37
CA SER A 26 14.52 24.88 -4.36
C SER A 26 14.65 23.88 -3.22
N LYS A 27 15.89 23.46 -2.96
CA LYS A 27 16.28 22.62 -1.82
C LYS A 27 15.95 23.29 -0.47
N THR A 28 15.88 22.47 0.58
CA THR A 28 15.76 22.75 2.04
C THR A 28 14.29 22.79 2.51
N ALA A 29 13.80 21.97 3.45
CA ALA A 29 14.44 21.30 4.59
C ALA A 29 13.74 19.96 4.94
N ILE A 30 14.51 18.88 5.05
CA ILE A 30 14.13 17.70 5.85
C ILE A 30 14.97 17.76 7.12
N SER A 31 14.31 17.80 8.26
CA SER A 31 14.94 17.82 9.59
C SER A 31 15.54 16.44 9.87
N ALA A 32 16.85 16.29 9.64
CA ALA A 32 17.60 15.11 10.06
C ALA A 32 17.77 15.13 11.58
N LYS A 33 17.01 14.28 12.29
CA LYS A 33 17.33 13.95 13.69
C LYS A 33 18.52 12.98 13.70
N THR A 34 19.66 13.47 14.16
CA THR A 34 20.92 12.73 14.30
C THR A 34 20.77 11.58 15.30
N ALA A 35 20.89 10.33 14.82
CA ALA A 35 21.14 9.19 15.68
C ALA A 35 22.67 9.06 15.89
N VAL A 36 23.11 9.23 17.13
CA VAL A 36 24.49 8.96 17.55
C VAL A 36 24.63 7.45 17.76
N VAL A 37 25.34 6.78 16.87
CA VAL A 37 25.78 5.38 17.07
C VAL A 37 27.19 5.41 17.64
N VAL A 38 27.34 4.98 18.90
CA VAL A 38 28.64 4.71 19.52
C VAL A 38 29.14 3.37 18.99
N ALA A 39 30.14 3.41 18.11
CA ALA A 39 30.81 2.21 17.63
C ALA A 39 31.91 1.79 18.61
N THR A 40 31.68 0.71 19.37
CA THR A 40 32.77 -0.07 19.97
C THR A 40 33.19 -1.15 19.00
N GLY A 41 34.46 -1.09 18.58
CA GLY A 41 35.00 -1.87 17.47
C GLY A 41 35.14 -3.36 17.72
N ALA A 42 34.91 -4.12 16.64
CA ALA A 42 35.54 -5.39 16.38
C ALA A 42 35.86 -5.45 14.88
N VAL A 43 37.14 -5.59 14.55
CA VAL A 43 37.64 -5.76 13.18
C VAL A 43 37.35 -7.20 12.76
N VAL A 44 36.47 -7.38 11.77
CA VAL A 44 36.32 -8.66 11.05
C VAL A 44 36.79 -8.45 9.63
N THR A 45 37.84 -9.18 9.27
CA THR A 45 38.50 -9.17 7.97
C THR A 45 37.60 -9.77 6.89
N GLY A 46 37.29 -8.91 5.91
CA GLY A 46 36.95 -9.16 4.50
C GLY A 46 36.61 -10.57 4.03
N LEU A 47 35.31 -10.81 3.82
CA LEU A 47 34.81 -11.52 2.65
C LEU A 47 33.99 -10.50 1.85
N GLY A 48 34.40 -10.23 0.62
CA GLY A 48 33.77 -9.25 -0.26
C GLY A 48 32.31 -9.59 -0.49
N VAL A 49 31.41 -8.77 0.06
CA VAL A 49 30.02 -8.73 -0.38
C VAL A 49 30.03 -8.08 -1.75
N VAL A 50 29.93 -8.89 -2.79
CA VAL A 50 29.57 -8.39 -4.12
C VAL A 50 28.12 -7.94 -3.98
N ALA A 51 27.90 -6.63 -3.94
CA ALA A 51 26.57 -6.07 -4.10
C ALA A 51 25.97 -6.64 -5.40
N PRO A 52 24.73 -7.14 -5.41
CA PRO A 52 24.09 -7.49 -6.67
C PRO A 52 24.09 -6.24 -7.55
N ALA A 53 24.43 -6.44 -8.82
CA ALA A 53 24.53 -5.36 -9.80
C ALA A 53 23.15 -4.72 -10.00
N ASN A 54 22.89 -3.63 -9.28
CA ASN A 54 21.78 -2.72 -9.53
C ASN A 54 22.09 -1.95 -10.82
N GLY A 55 21.87 -2.60 -11.96
CA GLY A 55 21.73 -1.87 -13.22
C GLY A 55 20.56 -0.89 -13.09
N PRO A 56 20.65 0.33 -13.67
CA PRO A 56 19.52 1.25 -13.68
C PRO A 56 18.32 0.55 -14.31
N ILE A 57 17.17 0.51 -13.62
CA ILE A 57 15.91 0.01 -14.21
C ILE A 57 15.48 1.05 -15.26
N PRO A 58 15.59 0.75 -16.58
CA PRO A 58 15.26 1.72 -17.61
C PRO A 58 13.75 1.70 -17.85
N GLY A 59 13.05 2.78 -17.52
CA GLY A 59 11.62 2.96 -17.81
C GLY A 59 11.04 4.23 -17.18
N SER A 60 10.01 4.82 -17.79
CA SER A 60 9.18 5.82 -17.11
C SER A 60 8.39 5.11 -16.01
N LEU A 61 8.10 5.71 -14.85
CA LEU A 61 7.19 5.10 -13.87
C LEU A 61 5.79 4.88 -14.46
N ASP A 62 5.41 5.69 -15.45
CA ASP A 62 4.20 5.49 -16.26
C ASP A 62 4.22 4.16 -17.03
N THR A 63 5.39 3.60 -17.27
CA THR A 63 5.62 2.37 -18.02
C THR A 63 6.80 1.58 -17.45
N LEU A 64 6.51 0.61 -16.58
CA LEU A 64 7.52 -0.27 -16.00
C LEU A 64 8.35 -0.99 -17.08
N ALA A 65 9.58 -1.40 -16.74
CA ALA A 65 10.37 -2.27 -17.60
C ALA A 65 9.57 -3.55 -17.92
N ASN A 66 9.52 -3.91 -19.21
CA ASN A 66 8.52 -4.75 -19.90
C ASN A 66 7.27 -4.04 -20.43
N GLY A 67 7.24 -2.70 -20.47
CA GLY A 67 6.21 -1.95 -21.17
C GLY A 67 4.85 -1.87 -20.47
N CYS A 68 4.79 -2.21 -19.17
CA CYS A 68 3.52 -2.33 -18.46
C CYS A 68 2.96 -0.97 -18.02
N SER A 69 1.79 -0.61 -18.53
CA SER A 69 1.11 0.67 -18.25
C SER A 69 0.47 0.74 -16.85
N MET A 70 -0.07 1.91 -16.49
CA MET A 70 -0.89 2.12 -15.28
C MET A 70 -2.06 1.17 -15.14
N THR A 71 -2.71 0.86 -16.26
CA THR A 71 -3.90 0.02 -16.28
C THR A 71 -3.54 -1.44 -16.41
N GLY A 72 -2.25 -1.80 -16.29
CA GLY A 72 -1.77 -3.15 -16.46
C GLY A 72 -2.10 -3.68 -17.87
N ASN A 73 -2.61 -4.90 -17.94
CA ASN A 73 -3.14 -5.49 -19.18
C ASN A 73 -4.67 -5.35 -19.35
N ALA A 74 -5.34 -4.56 -18.50
CA ALA A 74 -6.79 -4.41 -18.55
C ALA A 74 -7.25 -3.48 -19.68
N THR A 75 -8.41 -3.77 -20.26
CA THR A 75 -9.09 -2.92 -21.24
C THR A 75 -10.11 -2.00 -20.54
N PRO A 76 -10.49 -0.83 -21.12
CA PRO A 76 -11.42 0.12 -20.48
C PRO A 76 -12.83 -0.41 -20.15
N LYS A 77 -13.16 -1.66 -20.52
CA LYS A 77 -14.44 -2.31 -20.18
C LYS A 77 -14.35 -3.23 -18.96
N GLN A 78 -13.14 -3.53 -18.51
CA GLN A 78 -12.85 -4.44 -17.42
C GLN A 78 -12.69 -3.66 -16.12
N TRP A 79 -13.22 -4.16 -15.01
CA TRP A 79 -13.07 -3.47 -13.72
C TRP A 79 -11.61 -3.31 -13.29
N GLU A 80 -10.75 -4.26 -13.70
CA GLU A 80 -9.31 -4.19 -13.48
C GLU A 80 -8.72 -2.89 -14.07
N PHE A 81 -9.35 -2.25 -15.05
CA PHE A 81 -8.85 -1.00 -15.62
C PHE A 81 -8.72 0.12 -14.57
N SER A 82 -9.77 0.36 -13.77
CA SER A 82 -9.73 1.36 -12.70
C SER A 82 -8.95 0.85 -11.50
N ALA A 83 -9.11 -0.43 -11.13
CA ALA A 83 -8.43 -1.02 -9.98
C ALA A 83 -6.90 -1.03 -10.17
N ASN A 84 -6.42 -1.39 -11.36
CA ASN A 84 -4.99 -1.38 -11.68
C ASN A 84 -4.40 0.03 -11.57
N MET A 85 -5.16 1.08 -11.88
CA MET A 85 -4.66 2.46 -11.70
C MET A 85 -4.45 2.79 -10.22
N LEU A 86 -5.32 2.32 -9.33
CA LEU A 86 -5.18 2.50 -7.88
C LEU A 86 -4.01 1.67 -7.33
N LYS A 87 -3.91 0.39 -7.74
CA LYS A 87 -2.78 -0.48 -7.40
C LYS A 87 -1.45 0.12 -7.84
N ASN A 88 -1.39 0.63 -9.07
CA ASN A 88 -0.17 1.16 -9.68
C ASN A 88 0.16 2.61 -9.31
N ARG A 89 -0.46 3.24 -8.30
CA ARG A 89 0.00 4.54 -7.80
C ARG A 89 1.48 4.45 -7.36
N TRP A 90 2.21 5.56 -7.37
CA TRP A 90 3.57 5.68 -6.79
C TRP A 90 3.87 7.05 -6.23
N GLU A 91 2.93 8.00 -6.35
CA GLU A 91 3.09 9.31 -5.75
C GLU A 91 3.20 9.10 -4.25
N MET A 92 4.31 9.55 -3.66
CA MET A 92 4.52 9.44 -2.22
C MET A 92 3.63 10.45 -1.52
N PRO A 93 2.87 10.04 -0.48
CA PRO A 93 1.97 10.95 0.17
C PRO A 93 2.67 12.19 0.71
N SER A 94 2.07 13.35 0.49
CA SER A 94 2.55 14.61 1.05
C SER A 94 2.00 14.84 2.47
N ALA A 95 2.60 15.77 3.21
CA ALA A 95 2.07 16.17 4.53
C ALA A 95 0.65 16.77 4.46
N ASP A 96 0.21 17.19 3.27
CA ASP A 96 -1.14 17.72 3.02
C ASP A 96 -2.14 16.61 2.63
N ASP A 97 -1.68 15.37 2.49
CA ASP A 97 -2.55 14.26 2.10
C ASP A 97 -3.42 13.84 3.28
N ASN A 98 -4.65 13.44 2.97
CA ASN A 98 -5.69 13.13 3.94
C ASN A 98 -5.45 11.75 4.60
N PHE A 99 -4.39 11.67 5.41
CA PHE A 99 -4.06 10.48 6.21
C PHE A 99 -5.18 10.19 7.20
N ASN A 100 -5.87 9.08 6.97
CA ASN A 100 -6.87 8.57 7.88
C ASN A 100 -6.19 7.81 9.01
N GLY A 101 -5.73 8.53 10.05
CA GLY A 101 -5.12 7.92 11.23
C GLY A 101 -6.08 7.04 12.06
N ASP A 102 -7.39 7.13 11.80
CA ASP A 102 -8.38 6.23 12.41
C ASP A 102 -8.46 4.88 11.64
N ALA A 103 -7.91 4.76 10.43
CA ALA A 103 -7.92 3.54 9.61
C ALA A 103 -6.87 2.51 10.09
N THR A 104 -6.98 2.08 11.35
CA THR A 104 -6.05 1.11 11.94
C THR A 104 -6.10 -0.24 11.24
N ILE A 105 -5.11 -1.10 11.49
CA ILE A 105 -5.10 -2.47 10.99
C ILE A 105 -6.35 -3.26 11.44
N ALA A 106 -6.90 -2.99 12.63
CA ALA A 106 -8.14 -3.62 13.09
C ALA A 106 -9.36 -3.14 12.31
N VAL A 107 -9.40 -1.85 11.95
CA VAL A 107 -10.44 -1.29 11.06
C VAL A 107 -10.39 -2.00 9.72
N LEU A 108 -9.21 -2.09 9.11
CA LEU A 108 -9.03 -2.79 7.82
C LEU A 108 -9.45 -4.26 7.94
N ALA A 109 -8.95 -4.97 8.96
CA ALA A 109 -9.20 -6.40 9.17
C ALA A 109 -10.68 -6.75 9.40
N SER A 110 -11.53 -5.78 9.73
CA SER A 110 -12.95 -5.99 10.02
C SER A 110 -13.90 -5.37 8.98
N ALA A 111 -13.37 -4.60 8.02
CA ALA A 111 -14.17 -3.98 6.99
C ALA A 111 -14.60 -5.01 5.92
N PRO A 112 -15.90 -5.09 5.59
CA PRO A 112 -16.38 -5.97 4.52
C PRO A 112 -16.02 -5.39 3.15
N SER A 113 -16.20 -6.22 2.12
CA SER A 113 -15.95 -5.86 0.72
C SER A 113 -17.17 -6.16 -0.15
N ASP A 114 -17.38 -5.31 -1.15
CA ASP A 114 -18.43 -5.55 -2.14
C ASP A 114 -18.02 -6.66 -3.12
N PRO A 115 -18.97 -7.36 -3.76
CA PRO A 115 -18.65 -8.27 -4.83
C PRO A 115 -17.90 -7.56 -5.96
N LYS A 116 -16.84 -8.20 -6.48
CA LYS A 116 -16.10 -7.76 -7.66
C LYS A 116 -17.04 -7.28 -8.78
N PRO A 117 -16.96 -6.02 -9.20
CA PRO A 117 -17.81 -5.46 -10.23
C PRO A 117 -17.44 -6.03 -11.60
N SER A 118 -18.40 -6.03 -12.53
CA SER A 118 -18.18 -6.51 -13.90
C SER A 118 -17.59 -5.44 -14.83
N SER A 119 -17.49 -4.19 -14.36
CA SER A 119 -17.06 -3.01 -15.11
C SER A 119 -16.23 -2.07 -14.22
N PRO A 120 -15.45 -1.12 -14.80
CA PRO A 120 -14.74 -0.11 -14.01
C PRO A 120 -15.65 0.62 -13.04
N ASN A 121 -15.11 0.90 -11.85
CA ASN A 121 -15.78 1.71 -10.85
C ASN A 121 -15.79 3.19 -11.31
N SER A 122 -16.91 3.86 -11.09
CA SER A 122 -17.08 5.29 -11.39
C SER A 122 -16.65 6.19 -10.23
N ALA A 123 -16.45 5.62 -9.04
CA ALA A 123 -16.00 6.29 -7.82
C ALA A 123 -15.15 5.33 -6.97
N PRO A 124 -14.29 5.85 -6.09
CA PRO A 124 -13.60 5.06 -5.06
C PRO A 124 -14.62 4.28 -4.22
N ASP A 125 -14.31 3.03 -3.88
CA ASP A 125 -15.12 2.29 -2.91
C ASP A 125 -14.91 2.83 -1.50
N SER A 126 -15.96 2.72 -0.67
CA SER A 126 -15.89 3.06 0.75
C SER A 126 -16.66 2.06 1.60
N LYS A 127 -16.10 1.74 2.77
CA LYS A 127 -16.66 0.77 3.71
C LYS A 127 -16.49 1.23 5.14
N VAL A 128 -17.16 0.53 6.04
CA VAL A 128 -17.09 0.79 7.48
C VAL A 128 -16.47 -0.42 8.16
N GLY A 129 -15.28 -0.23 8.71
CA GLY A 129 -14.63 -1.16 9.63
C GLY A 129 -14.88 -0.78 11.08
N LYS A 130 -14.33 -1.57 12.00
CA LYS A 130 -14.37 -1.32 13.44
C LYS A 130 -12.96 -1.35 14.01
N ASN A 131 -12.64 -0.35 14.83
CA ASN A 131 -11.36 -0.35 15.54
C ASN A 131 -11.37 -1.33 16.73
N GLU A 132 -10.30 -1.35 17.50
CA GLU A 132 -10.08 -2.26 18.63
C GLU A 132 -11.11 -2.06 19.76
N GLN A 133 -11.74 -0.88 19.85
CA GLN A 133 -12.81 -0.58 20.79
C GLN A 133 -14.21 -0.82 20.20
N GLY A 134 -14.31 -1.33 18.97
CA GLY A 134 -15.56 -1.55 18.25
C GLY A 134 -16.20 -0.28 17.69
N LYS A 135 -15.50 0.86 17.69
CA LYS A 135 -15.97 2.11 17.08
C LYS A 135 -15.94 1.98 15.56
N ALA A 136 -17.05 2.34 14.91
CA ALA A 136 -17.14 2.38 13.46
C ALA A 136 -16.22 3.46 12.88
N VAL A 137 -15.45 3.10 11.85
CA VAL A 137 -14.56 3.99 11.11
C VAL A 137 -14.83 3.79 9.62
N THR A 138 -15.08 4.89 8.90
CA THR A 138 -15.22 4.88 7.45
C THR A 138 -13.84 4.93 6.81
N ILE A 139 -13.63 4.05 5.85
CA ILE A 139 -12.44 3.95 5.00
C ILE A 139 -12.83 4.03 3.54
N SER A 140 -11.96 4.57 2.69
CA SER A 140 -12.21 4.79 1.26
C SER A 140 -10.92 4.71 0.45
N GLU A 141 -10.99 4.21 -0.80
CA GLU A 141 -9.82 3.98 -1.68
C GLU A 141 -9.10 5.27 -2.15
N ASP A 142 -9.68 6.44 -1.88
CA ASP A 142 -9.09 7.76 -2.11
C ASP A 142 -8.29 8.30 -0.91
N GLN A 143 -8.25 7.55 0.20
CA GLN A 143 -7.51 7.92 1.39
C GLN A 143 -6.13 7.26 1.44
N THR A 144 -5.21 7.93 2.11
CA THR A 144 -4.00 7.32 2.65
C THR A 144 -4.25 6.89 4.09
N ALA A 145 -3.50 5.92 4.56
CA ALA A 145 -3.56 5.45 5.94
C ALA A 145 -2.17 5.12 6.46
N GLU A 146 -2.06 5.14 7.78
CA GLU A 146 -0.89 4.73 8.56
C GLU A 146 -1.35 3.65 9.53
N ILE A 147 -0.70 2.49 9.48
CA ILE A 147 -1.05 1.34 10.31
C ILE A 147 0.16 0.83 11.08
N ASP A 148 -0.07 0.45 12.33
CA ASP A 148 0.87 -0.29 13.15
C ASP A 148 0.46 -1.77 13.19
N GLY A 149 1.45 -2.66 13.13
CA GLY A 149 1.19 -4.09 13.19
C GLY A 149 2.45 -4.94 13.19
N TYR A 150 2.27 -6.25 13.14
CA TYR A 150 3.36 -7.22 13.20
C TYR A 150 3.45 -8.01 11.91
N ILE A 151 4.63 -8.09 11.33
CA ILE A 151 4.86 -8.88 10.11
C ILE A 151 4.57 -10.35 10.43
N ALA A 152 3.72 -11.00 9.64
CA ALA A 152 3.44 -12.43 9.73
C ALA A 152 4.17 -13.23 8.64
N TYR A 153 4.22 -12.68 7.42
CA TYR A 153 4.80 -13.35 6.26
C TYR A 153 5.09 -12.36 5.13
N VAL A 154 6.16 -12.59 4.37
CA VAL A 154 6.51 -11.79 3.17
C VAL A 154 6.83 -12.74 2.03
N LYS A 155 6.29 -12.46 0.84
CA LYS A 155 6.51 -13.27 -0.37
C LYS A 155 6.32 -12.45 -1.65
N PRO A 156 6.82 -12.93 -2.80
CA PRO A 156 6.34 -12.47 -4.09
C PRO A 156 4.82 -12.64 -4.18
N GLY A 157 4.18 -11.72 -4.88
CA GLY A 157 2.75 -11.72 -5.10
C GLY A 157 2.25 -12.74 -6.11
N GLY A 158 0.99 -12.59 -6.48
CA GLY A 158 0.37 -13.36 -7.56
C GLY A 158 0.77 -12.86 -8.95
N VAL A 159 0.35 -13.60 -9.97
CA VAL A 159 0.36 -13.10 -11.36
C VAL A 159 -0.87 -12.23 -11.54
N GLU A 160 -0.68 -10.92 -11.64
CA GLU A 160 -1.78 -9.95 -11.57
C GLU A 160 -1.96 -9.10 -12.83
N SER A 161 -3.16 -8.57 -13.00
CA SER A 161 -3.47 -7.72 -14.15
C SER A 161 -2.70 -6.40 -14.12
N CYS A 162 -2.58 -5.77 -12.94
CA CYS A 162 -1.85 -4.51 -12.70
C CYS A 162 -0.39 -4.57 -13.19
N ASN A 163 0.19 -5.76 -13.13
CA ASN A 163 1.57 -6.09 -13.51
C ASN A 163 1.68 -6.77 -14.88
N CYS A 164 0.66 -6.60 -15.72
CA CYS A 164 0.59 -7.17 -17.07
C CYS A 164 0.79 -8.68 -17.12
N LYS A 165 0.39 -9.38 -16.06
CA LYS A 165 0.57 -10.82 -15.87
C LYS A 165 2.03 -11.27 -15.96
N SER A 166 2.97 -10.40 -15.55
CA SER A 166 4.36 -10.79 -15.42
C SER A 166 4.50 -12.00 -14.50
N GLN A 167 5.42 -12.90 -14.86
CA GLN A 167 5.85 -14.02 -14.02
C GLN A 167 7.26 -13.78 -13.45
N ASP A 168 7.88 -12.66 -13.82
CA ASP A 168 9.17 -12.25 -13.29
C ASP A 168 8.93 -11.53 -11.94
N PRO A 169 9.48 -12.04 -10.82
CA PRO A 169 9.34 -11.42 -9.50
C PRO A 169 9.79 -9.95 -9.43
N GLN A 170 10.67 -9.50 -10.34
CA GLN A 170 11.07 -8.10 -10.42
C GLN A 170 9.91 -7.18 -10.83
N TYR A 171 8.89 -7.70 -11.52
CA TYR A 171 7.72 -6.95 -11.99
C TYR A 171 6.41 -7.41 -11.35
N MET A 172 6.48 -8.15 -10.25
CA MET A 172 5.31 -8.54 -9.46
C MET A 172 5.26 -7.74 -8.15
N ASP A 173 4.09 -7.65 -7.52
CA ASP A 173 4.00 -7.03 -6.20
C ASP A 173 4.70 -7.90 -5.15
N THR A 174 5.10 -7.30 -4.04
CA THR A 174 5.55 -8.03 -2.85
C THR A 174 4.42 -8.00 -1.83
N HIS A 175 3.83 -9.15 -1.53
CA HIS A 175 2.78 -9.25 -0.52
C HIS A 175 3.42 -9.37 0.85
N ILE A 176 2.98 -8.51 1.76
CA ILE A 176 3.36 -8.50 3.17
C ILE A 176 2.07 -8.72 3.98
N TYR A 177 2.04 -9.81 4.74
CA TYR A 177 0.96 -10.12 5.65
C TYR A 177 1.25 -9.44 6.98
N VAL A 178 0.38 -8.52 7.39
CA VAL A 178 0.52 -7.76 8.63
C VAL A 178 -0.61 -8.18 9.57
N SER A 179 -0.25 -8.56 10.78
CA SER A 179 -1.18 -8.97 11.82
C SER A 179 -1.42 -7.83 12.82
N PRO A 180 -2.67 -7.62 13.29
CA PRO A 180 -2.94 -6.68 14.38
C PRO A 180 -2.26 -7.10 15.70
N ASN A 181 -1.95 -8.39 15.87
CA ASN A 181 -1.47 -8.94 17.13
C ASN A 181 -0.24 -9.81 16.92
N LEU A 182 0.73 -9.72 17.83
CA LEU A 182 1.97 -10.52 17.80
C LEU A 182 1.69 -12.03 17.82
N GLU A 183 0.64 -12.48 18.50
CA GLU A 183 0.25 -13.90 18.57
C GLU A 183 -0.02 -14.50 17.17
N HIS A 184 -0.65 -13.73 16.29
CA HIS A 184 -0.96 -14.15 14.92
C HIS A 184 0.08 -13.69 13.89
N ALA A 185 1.25 -13.21 14.35
CA ALA A 185 2.34 -12.76 13.48
C ALA A 185 3.15 -13.94 12.92
N ASN A 186 2.46 -14.89 12.28
CA ASN A 186 3.07 -16.09 11.69
C ASN A 186 2.34 -16.52 10.40
N GLN A 187 3.05 -17.23 9.52
CA GLN A 187 2.51 -17.63 8.21
C GLN A 187 1.35 -18.64 8.25
N HIS A 188 1.09 -19.28 9.39
CA HIS A 188 -0.01 -20.23 9.54
C HIS A 188 -1.33 -19.53 9.92
N ASP A 189 -1.24 -18.27 10.36
CA ASP A 189 -2.35 -17.44 10.83
C ASP A 189 -2.72 -16.30 9.86
N LYS A 190 -2.40 -16.47 8.57
CA LYS A 190 -2.64 -15.45 7.53
C LYS A 190 -4.10 -15.01 7.42
N GLN A 191 -5.06 -15.85 7.79
CA GLN A 191 -6.48 -15.50 7.84
C GLN A 191 -6.80 -14.33 8.77
N PHE A 192 -5.91 -13.99 9.72
CA PHE A 192 -6.05 -12.84 10.61
C PHE A 192 -5.25 -11.61 10.17
N CYS A 193 -4.56 -11.70 9.04
CA CYS A 193 -3.70 -10.64 8.53
C CYS A 193 -4.40 -9.78 7.49
N VAL A 194 -4.05 -8.50 7.49
CA VAL A 194 -4.28 -7.58 6.37
C VAL A 194 -3.09 -7.68 5.42
N ILE A 195 -3.34 -7.59 4.12
CA ILE A 195 -2.28 -7.59 3.12
C ILE A 195 -1.88 -6.14 2.84
N VAL A 196 -0.58 -5.91 2.75
CA VAL A 196 -0.02 -4.67 2.24
C VAL A 196 0.97 -5.01 1.14
N GLU A 197 1.01 -4.20 0.09
CA GLU A 197 1.73 -4.55 -1.14
C GLU A 197 2.72 -3.46 -1.57
N VAL A 198 3.98 -3.89 -1.75
CA VAL A 198 5.01 -3.04 -2.36
C VAL A 198 5.05 -3.36 -3.85
N THR A 199 4.69 -2.37 -4.67
CA THR A 199 4.60 -2.53 -6.13
C THR A 199 5.95 -2.30 -6.81
N PRO A 200 6.17 -2.81 -8.04
CA PRO A 200 7.39 -2.54 -8.79
C PRO A 200 7.70 -1.05 -8.96
N ARG A 201 6.67 -0.20 -9.08
CA ARG A 201 6.82 1.26 -9.24
C ARG A 201 7.38 1.90 -7.99
N VAL A 202 6.83 1.55 -6.83
CA VAL A 202 7.36 2.00 -5.53
C VAL A 202 8.78 1.48 -5.31
N ARG A 203 9.09 0.23 -5.69
CA ARG A 203 10.46 -0.29 -5.57
C ARG A 203 11.48 0.55 -6.36
N ILE A 204 11.11 1.00 -7.56
CA ILE A 204 11.96 1.88 -8.37
C ILE A 204 12.18 3.22 -7.65
N GLU A 205 11.12 3.85 -7.15
CA GLU A 205 11.21 5.10 -6.39
C GLU A 205 12.11 4.99 -5.15
N GLN A 206 11.97 3.88 -4.42
CA GLN A 206 12.75 3.63 -3.21
C GLN A 206 14.23 3.39 -3.52
N VAL A 207 14.53 2.66 -4.61
CA VAL A 207 15.92 2.48 -5.06
C VAL A 207 16.55 3.82 -5.46
N GLN A 208 15.80 4.70 -6.14
CA GLN A 208 16.28 6.05 -6.45
C GLN A 208 16.55 6.89 -5.20
N SER A 209 15.83 6.62 -4.12
CA SER A 209 16.01 7.22 -2.79
C SER A 209 17.08 6.52 -1.94
N GLY A 210 17.76 5.50 -2.46
CA GLY A 210 18.83 4.77 -1.78
C GLY A 210 18.36 3.61 -0.89
N HIS A 211 17.10 3.21 -1.00
CA HIS A 211 16.51 2.10 -0.25
C HIS A 211 16.27 0.89 -1.17
N ASP A 212 16.85 -0.27 -0.83
CA ASP A 212 16.57 -1.51 -1.55
C ASP A 212 15.31 -2.17 -1.01
N TRP A 213 14.20 -2.01 -1.73
CA TRP A 213 12.93 -2.67 -1.45
C TRP A 213 12.65 -3.84 -2.38
N SER A 214 13.69 -4.48 -2.94
CA SER A 214 13.52 -5.74 -3.66
C SER A 214 12.82 -6.78 -2.78
N THR A 215 12.06 -7.70 -3.39
CA THR A 215 11.32 -8.73 -2.65
C THR A 215 12.25 -9.57 -1.79
N SER A 216 13.44 -9.91 -2.30
CA SER A 216 14.47 -10.62 -1.53
C SER A 216 14.91 -9.84 -0.29
N THR A 217 15.11 -8.54 -0.41
CA THR A 217 15.52 -7.69 0.70
C THR A 217 14.40 -7.59 1.73
N LEU A 218 13.16 -7.32 1.31
CA LEU A 218 12.00 -7.29 2.21
C LEU A 218 11.78 -8.63 2.94
N VAL A 219 11.89 -9.78 2.25
CA VAL A 219 11.83 -11.12 2.87
C VAL A 219 12.96 -11.31 3.89
N SER A 220 14.14 -10.75 3.63
CA SER A 220 15.29 -10.86 4.52
C SER A 220 15.19 -9.96 5.76
N THR A 221 14.56 -8.79 5.66
CA THR A 221 14.51 -7.77 6.71
C THR A 221 13.24 -7.83 7.55
N LEU A 222 12.09 -8.05 6.93
CA LEU A 222 10.78 -8.09 7.58
C LEU A 222 10.46 -9.52 8.04
N LYS A 223 11.03 -9.90 9.18
CA LYS A 223 10.83 -11.24 9.76
C LYS A 223 9.51 -11.34 10.52
N PRO A 224 8.91 -12.54 10.61
CA PRO A 224 7.74 -12.76 11.46
C PRO A 224 7.93 -12.20 12.88
N GLY A 225 6.94 -11.47 13.39
CA GLY A 225 6.98 -10.78 14.68
C GLY A 225 7.64 -9.39 14.67
N THR A 226 8.22 -8.94 13.55
CA THR A 226 8.76 -7.57 13.45
C THR A 226 7.62 -6.56 13.59
N HIS A 227 7.72 -5.66 14.56
CA HIS A 227 6.77 -4.56 14.72
C HIS A 227 7.08 -3.46 13.70
N VAL A 228 6.07 -3.04 12.97
CA VAL A 228 6.21 -2.09 11.86
C VAL A 228 5.12 -1.03 11.90
N HIS A 229 5.50 0.16 11.45
CA HIS A 229 4.59 1.22 11.03
C HIS A 229 4.62 1.28 9.51
N ILE A 230 3.46 1.21 8.85
CA ILE A 230 3.33 1.15 7.40
C ILE A 230 2.37 2.22 6.95
N SER A 231 2.76 2.98 5.92
CA SER A 231 1.89 3.98 5.30
C SER A 231 1.67 3.68 3.82
N GLY A 232 0.55 4.15 3.29
CA GLY A 232 0.25 4.06 1.86
C GLY A 232 -1.20 4.35 1.55
N TYR A 233 -1.65 3.92 0.38
CA TYR A 233 -3.03 4.15 -0.07
C TYR A 233 -3.93 2.99 0.28
N LEU A 234 -5.16 3.30 0.69
CA LEU A 234 -6.18 2.28 0.85
C LEU A 234 -6.63 1.75 -0.51
N PHE A 235 -6.94 0.46 -0.54
CA PHE A 235 -7.44 -0.24 -1.72
C PHE A 235 -8.34 -1.42 -1.28
N ASP A 236 -9.45 -1.65 -1.98
CA ASP A 236 -10.32 -2.82 -1.76
C ASP A 236 -10.11 -3.85 -2.88
N ASP A 237 -9.36 -4.92 -2.60
CA ASP A 237 -9.13 -5.99 -3.59
C ASP A 237 -10.33 -6.96 -3.64
N GLN A 238 -11.41 -6.48 -4.25
CA GLN A 238 -12.71 -7.16 -4.33
C GLN A 238 -12.64 -8.54 -5.01
N GLU A 239 -11.60 -8.82 -5.80
CA GLU A 239 -11.36 -10.16 -6.36
C GLU A 239 -11.13 -11.21 -5.28
N HIS A 240 -10.58 -10.80 -4.13
CA HIS A 240 -10.25 -11.67 -3.02
C HIS A 240 -11.35 -11.81 -1.97
N ARG A 241 -12.57 -11.34 -2.25
CA ARG A 241 -13.75 -11.54 -1.39
C ARG A 241 -14.02 -13.00 -1.02
N PRO A 242 -13.85 -13.99 -1.91
CA PRO A 242 -13.97 -15.42 -1.54
C PRO A 242 -12.87 -15.93 -0.60
N ASN A 243 -11.80 -15.16 -0.41
CA ASN A 243 -10.61 -15.51 0.37
C ASN A 243 -10.51 -14.76 1.71
N SER A 244 -11.40 -13.82 1.97
CA SER A 244 -11.43 -13.03 3.20
C SER A 244 -12.26 -13.70 4.29
N LEU A 245 -11.76 -13.64 5.52
CA LEU A 245 -12.45 -14.15 6.70
C LEU A 245 -13.75 -13.36 6.97
N VAL A 246 -13.71 -12.04 6.77
CA VAL A 246 -14.87 -11.15 7.00
C VAL A 246 -16.04 -11.47 6.06
N ASP A 247 -15.79 -11.70 4.76
CA ASP A 247 -16.86 -11.88 3.78
C ASP A 247 -17.22 -13.35 3.53
N SER A 248 -16.30 -14.27 3.80
CA SER A 248 -16.43 -15.70 3.48
C SER A 248 -16.00 -16.62 4.64
N PRO A 249 -16.50 -16.45 5.88
CA PRO A 249 -15.97 -17.11 7.08
C PRO A 249 -16.00 -18.66 7.07
N ASN A 250 -16.80 -19.25 6.18
CA ASN A 250 -16.96 -20.70 6.05
C ASN A 250 -16.26 -21.28 4.80
N ALA A 251 -15.52 -20.48 4.03
CA ALA A 251 -14.80 -20.98 2.87
C ALA A 251 -13.55 -21.77 3.28
N SER A 252 -13.12 -22.69 2.42
CA SER A 252 -11.96 -23.56 2.69
C SER A 252 -10.61 -22.92 2.31
N ASN A 253 -10.62 -21.76 1.66
CA ASN A 253 -9.42 -21.08 1.17
C ASN A 253 -9.34 -19.63 1.67
N ILE A 254 -9.46 -19.48 3.00
CA ILE A 254 -9.31 -18.20 3.68
C ILE A 254 -7.84 -18.00 4.04
N TRP A 255 -7.28 -16.88 3.58
CA TRP A 255 -5.86 -16.56 3.80
C TRP A 255 -5.62 -15.08 4.08
N ARG A 256 -6.68 -14.30 4.31
CA ARG A 256 -6.63 -12.89 4.68
C ARG A 256 -7.84 -12.53 5.55
N ALA A 257 -7.72 -11.49 6.37
CA ALA A 257 -8.80 -11.02 7.22
C ALA A 257 -9.92 -10.37 6.39
N SER A 258 -9.57 -9.37 5.58
CA SER A 258 -10.46 -8.62 4.70
C SER A 258 -9.82 -8.40 3.33
N CYS A 259 -10.60 -7.88 2.38
CA CYS A 259 -10.09 -7.45 1.07
C CYS A 259 -9.40 -6.08 1.09
N TRP A 260 -9.57 -5.33 2.18
CA TRP A 260 -8.93 -4.03 2.33
C TRP A 260 -7.43 -4.19 2.55
N GLU A 261 -6.66 -3.33 1.89
CA GLU A 261 -5.20 -3.36 1.83
C GLU A 261 -4.60 -1.95 1.95
N ILE A 262 -3.29 -1.92 2.23
CA ILE A 262 -2.45 -0.80 1.81
C ILE A 262 -1.81 -1.18 0.47
N HIS A 263 -2.27 -0.56 -0.62
CA HIS A 263 -1.80 -0.82 -1.97
C HIS A 263 -1.84 0.47 -2.82
N PRO A 264 -0.68 1.03 -3.20
CA PRO A 264 0.67 0.60 -2.80
C PRO A 264 1.05 1.05 -1.38
N VAL A 265 2.00 0.34 -0.77
CA VAL A 265 2.79 0.83 0.38
C VAL A 265 3.74 1.93 -0.06
N THR A 266 3.88 2.97 0.76
CA THR A 266 4.74 4.14 0.47
C THR A 266 5.83 4.35 1.51
N ASP A 267 5.62 3.91 2.76
CA ASP A 267 6.64 3.89 3.81
C ASP A 267 6.56 2.62 4.66
N ILE A 268 7.71 2.15 5.14
CA ILE A 268 7.83 1.04 6.09
C ILE A 268 8.89 1.40 7.13
N GLN A 269 8.48 1.52 8.38
CA GLN A 269 9.37 1.77 9.50
C GLN A 269 9.36 0.57 10.44
N ILE A 270 10.52 -0.01 10.72
CA ILE A 270 10.65 -1.01 11.78
C ILE A 270 10.62 -0.25 13.11
N VAL A 271 9.61 -0.52 13.92
CA VAL A 271 9.52 0.00 15.28
C VAL A 271 10.45 -0.85 16.14
N GLY A 272 11.54 -0.25 16.64
CA GLY A 272 12.47 -0.93 17.53
C GLY A 272 11.76 -1.53 18.75
N PRO A 273 12.41 -2.45 19.51
CA PRO A 273 11.81 -2.98 20.72
C PRO A 273 11.42 -1.79 21.61
N SER A 274 10.13 -1.71 22.00
CA SER A 274 9.67 -0.76 23.01
C SER A 274 10.66 -0.87 24.17
N ALA A 275 11.40 0.21 24.44
CA ALA A 275 12.27 0.24 25.61
C ALA A 275 11.36 -0.08 26.80
N SER A 276 11.50 -1.29 27.34
CA SER A 276 10.81 -1.65 28.56
C SER A 276 11.23 -0.61 29.58
N SER A 277 10.26 0.14 30.09
CA SER A 277 10.46 1.01 31.24
C SER A 277 10.91 0.10 32.38
N GLY A 278 12.23 0.02 32.55
CA GLY A 278 12.88 -0.76 33.56
C GLY A 278 12.43 -0.28 34.92
N GLY A 279 11.46 -0.97 35.50
CA GLY A 279 11.17 -0.88 36.92
C GLY A 279 12.34 -1.49 37.68
N LYS A 280 13.12 -0.62 38.33
CA LYS A 280 13.72 -0.87 39.63
C LYS A 280 13.64 0.41 40.45
#